data_AF-A0AAW7KXZ9-F1
#
_entry.id   AF-A0AAW7KXZ9-F1
#
_cell.length_a   1.000
_cell.length_b   1.000
_cell.length_c   1.000
_cell.angle_alpha   90.00
_cell.angle_beta   90.00
_cell.angle_gamma   90.00
#
_symmetry.space_group_name_H-M   'P 1'
#
loop_
_entity.id
_entity.type
_entity.pdbx_description
1 polymer ?
#
loop_
_entity_poly.entity_id
_entity_poly.type
_entity_poly.pdbx_seq_one_letter_code
_entity_poly.pdbx_strand_id
1 'polypeptide(L)'
;MKKVTILDGGMGRELKRIGAPFSQPLWSAQALIEAPQYVAQAHQGFIDAGAEIITVNSYACVPFHLGEERYESQGALLAEQAALIANKAANNAKQNVLVAGSLPPAFGSYRPDLFESERAFTILNTLYNAQNLHVDLWLGETISSIEEAQVMASVLKGSTKPCYYAFTLSDEVTEQATLRSGELVTDAITVLLEQQNIAGIFFNCSIPEVIEQALRDTNNVLTKQNKKVTLGAFANSFTPISSAHKANEAVQDYRDLSPDEYLEFAKQWHSLGANIIGGCCGINPSHIEALVQWRNSIEKP
;
A
#
# COMPACT_ATOMS: atom_id res chain seq x y z
N MET A 1 -21.94 4.91 13.08
CA MET A 1 -20.47 4.90 12.95
C MET A 1 -20.14 4.65 11.48
N LYS A 2 -19.03 5.18 10.94
CA LYS A 2 -18.62 4.85 9.56
C LYS A 2 -18.12 3.41 9.55
N LYS A 3 -18.58 2.61 8.59
CA LYS A 3 -18.16 1.22 8.40
C LYS A 3 -16.65 1.17 8.14
N VAL A 4 -15.94 0.27 8.82
CA VAL A 4 -14.51 0.00 8.55
C VAL A 4 -14.43 -0.99 7.40
N THR A 5 -13.72 -0.62 6.34
CA THR A 5 -13.47 -1.49 5.19
C THR A 5 -12.09 -2.11 5.34
N ILE A 6 -11.99 -3.42 5.11
CA ILE A 6 -10.72 -4.15 5.26
C ILE A 6 -10.00 -4.27 3.91
N LEU A 7 -8.80 -3.72 3.83
CA LEU A 7 -7.83 -3.92 2.74
C LEU A 7 -7.02 -5.20 3.01
N ASP A 8 -6.45 -5.79 1.98
CA ASP A 8 -5.58 -6.96 2.06
C ASP A 8 -4.23 -6.69 2.78
N GLY A 9 -3.37 -7.71 2.78
CA GLY A 9 -2.03 -7.66 3.38
C GLY A 9 -0.90 -7.60 2.35
N GLY A 10 0.32 -7.89 2.80
CA GLY A 10 1.53 -7.80 1.96
C GLY A 10 1.72 -8.97 1.01
N MET A 11 1.40 -8.76 -0.26
CA MET A 11 1.54 -9.76 -1.35
C MET A 11 2.92 -10.44 -1.40
N GLY A 12 4.02 -9.68 -1.35
CA GLY A 12 5.36 -10.23 -1.55
C GLY A 12 5.77 -11.29 -0.52
N ARG A 13 5.65 -10.98 0.78
CA ARG A 13 5.99 -11.95 1.84
C ARG A 13 4.97 -13.09 1.90
N GLU A 14 3.71 -12.84 1.56
CA GLU A 14 2.71 -13.89 1.48
C GLU A 14 3.04 -14.92 0.38
N LEU A 15 3.41 -14.46 -0.82
CA LEU A 15 3.89 -15.31 -1.91
C LEU A 15 5.05 -16.21 -1.47
N LYS A 16 6.06 -15.62 -0.79
CA LYS A 16 7.17 -16.39 -0.22
C LYS A 16 6.68 -17.43 0.80
N ARG A 17 5.76 -17.05 1.69
CA ARG A 17 5.20 -17.92 2.74
C ARG A 17 4.48 -19.14 2.17
N ILE A 18 3.73 -18.96 1.08
CA ILE A 18 2.99 -20.05 0.42
C ILE A 18 3.85 -20.85 -0.57
N GLY A 19 5.15 -20.56 -0.67
CA GLY A 19 6.12 -21.34 -1.45
C GLY A 19 6.26 -20.91 -2.92
N ALA A 20 5.83 -19.71 -3.28
CA ALA A 20 6.03 -19.17 -4.63
C ALA A 20 7.50 -18.78 -4.90
N PRO A 21 7.94 -18.77 -6.17
CA PRO A 21 9.22 -18.18 -6.55
C PRO A 21 9.33 -16.72 -6.09
N PHE A 22 10.39 -16.42 -5.33
CA PHE A 22 10.59 -15.11 -4.73
C PHE A 22 12.07 -14.83 -4.48
N SER A 23 12.63 -13.86 -5.20
CA SER A 23 14.03 -13.46 -5.11
C SER A 23 14.23 -12.01 -5.55
N GLN A 24 15.32 -11.40 -5.09
CA GLN A 24 15.72 -10.08 -5.59
C GLN A 24 16.46 -10.23 -6.94
N PRO A 25 16.31 -9.28 -7.88
CA PRO A 25 15.55 -8.03 -7.77
C PRO A 25 14.07 -8.16 -8.12
N LEU A 26 13.62 -9.29 -8.68
CA LEU A 26 12.26 -9.43 -9.24
C LEU A 26 11.13 -9.37 -8.19
N TRP A 27 11.42 -9.68 -6.94
CA TRP A 27 10.46 -9.66 -5.82
C TRP A 27 9.16 -10.41 -6.16
N SER A 28 8.00 -9.80 -5.98
CA SER A 28 6.69 -10.39 -6.25
C SER A 28 6.38 -10.55 -7.75
N ALA A 29 7.12 -9.87 -8.64
CA ALA A 29 6.99 -10.08 -10.08
C ALA A 29 7.54 -11.45 -10.51
N GLN A 30 8.47 -12.05 -9.74
CA GLN A 30 8.97 -13.39 -10.07
C GLN A 30 7.83 -14.42 -10.06
N ALA A 31 7.01 -14.42 -9.01
CA ALA A 31 5.85 -15.30 -8.93
C ALA A 31 4.86 -15.04 -10.07
N LEU A 32 4.66 -13.78 -10.45
CA LEU A 32 3.78 -13.42 -11.58
C LEU A 32 4.29 -13.99 -12.91
N ILE A 33 5.61 -13.97 -13.14
CA ILE A 33 6.26 -14.46 -14.36
C ILE A 33 6.28 -15.99 -14.41
N GLU A 34 6.73 -16.63 -13.32
CA GLU A 34 7.08 -18.05 -13.31
C GLU A 34 5.93 -18.94 -12.83
N ALA A 35 5.08 -18.42 -11.95
CA ALA A 35 4.08 -19.24 -11.25
C ALA A 35 2.81 -18.43 -10.85
N PRO A 36 2.10 -17.81 -11.82
CA PRO A 36 0.99 -16.90 -11.56
C PRO A 36 -0.17 -17.50 -10.77
N GLN A 37 -0.30 -18.83 -10.74
CA GLN A 37 -1.25 -19.54 -9.87
C GLN A 37 -1.05 -19.22 -8.38
N TYR A 38 0.18 -18.93 -7.94
CA TYR A 38 0.44 -18.51 -6.56
C TYR A 38 -0.05 -17.10 -6.29
N VAL A 39 -0.04 -16.21 -7.28
CA VAL A 39 -0.63 -14.86 -7.17
C VAL A 39 -2.14 -14.99 -6.97
N ALA A 40 -2.80 -15.85 -7.75
CA ALA A 40 -4.23 -16.16 -7.56
C ALA A 40 -4.51 -16.76 -6.16
N GLN A 41 -3.65 -17.69 -5.71
CA GLN A 41 -3.77 -18.31 -4.39
C GLN A 41 -3.61 -17.27 -3.26
N ALA A 42 -2.66 -16.35 -3.38
CA ALA A 42 -2.44 -15.29 -2.38
C ALA A 42 -3.65 -14.34 -2.30
N HIS A 43 -4.19 -13.89 -3.43
CA HIS A 43 -5.43 -13.10 -3.45
C HIS A 43 -6.59 -13.87 -2.80
N GLN A 44 -6.76 -15.15 -3.15
CA GLN A 44 -7.81 -15.97 -2.54
C GLN A 44 -7.63 -16.09 -1.03
N GLY A 45 -6.39 -16.24 -0.53
CA GLY A 45 -6.11 -16.26 0.90
C GLY A 45 -6.55 -14.99 1.64
N PHE A 46 -6.32 -13.81 1.05
CA PHE A 46 -6.80 -12.55 1.63
C PHE A 46 -8.32 -12.38 1.53
N ILE A 47 -8.93 -12.81 0.42
CA ILE A 47 -10.39 -12.83 0.26
C ILE A 47 -11.05 -13.75 1.29
N ASP A 48 -10.50 -14.95 1.50
CA ASP A 48 -11.00 -15.93 2.47
C ASP A 48 -10.85 -15.42 3.91
N ALA A 49 -9.79 -14.67 4.19
CA ALA A 49 -9.60 -13.95 5.46
C ALA A 49 -10.59 -12.79 5.67
N GLY A 50 -11.33 -12.40 4.63
CA GLY A 50 -12.40 -11.40 4.68
C GLY A 50 -12.00 -10.00 4.20
N ALA A 51 -10.92 -9.86 3.43
CA ALA A 51 -10.60 -8.60 2.75
C ALA A 51 -11.74 -8.18 1.80
N GLU A 52 -12.08 -6.89 1.83
CA GLU A 52 -13.09 -6.26 0.98
C GLU A 52 -12.45 -5.48 -0.18
N ILE A 53 -11.15 -5.17 -0.08
CA ILE A 53 -10.33 -4.60 -1.14
C ILE A 53 -9.06 -5.44 -1.25
N ILE A 54 -8.70 -5.87 -2.46
CA ILE A 54 -7.41 -6.50 -2.75
C ILE A 54 -6.57 -5.64 -3.70
N THR A 55 -5.26 -5.63 -3.53
CA THR A 55 -4.32 -4.82 -4.34
C THR A 55 -3.64 -5.69 -5.37
N VAL A 56 -3.66 -5.30 -6.65
CA VAL A 56 -3.05 -6.09 -7.73
C VAL A 56 -1.54 -6.30 -7.51
N ASN A 57 -1.01 -7.46 -7.92
CA ASN A 57 0.43 -7.76 -7.82
C ASN A 57 1.27 -7.08 -8.92
N SER A 58 1.17 -5.76 -9.07
CA SER A 58 1.95 -4.99 -10.07
C SER A 58 3.04 -4.11 -9.46
N TYR A 59 3.26 -4.15 -8.14
CA TYR A 59 4.25 -3.32 -7.44
C TYR A 59 5.67 -3.43 -8.04
N ALA A 60 6.08 -4.66 -8.35
CA ALA A 60 7.39 -4.95 -8.91
C ALA A 60 7.42 -4.95 -10.45
N CYS A 61 6.35 -4.48 -11.12
CA CYS A 61 6.30 -4.38 -12.58
C CYS A 61 6.93 -3.08 -13.12
N VAL A 62 7.98 -2.59 -12.46
CA VAL A 62 8.71 -1.36 -12.80
C VAL A 62 10.15 -1.68 -13.22
N PRO A 63 10.85 -0.79 -13.97
CA PRO A 63 12.23 -1.02 -14.40
C PRO A 63 13.18 -1.36 -13.25
N PHE A 64 12.99 -0.74 -12.09
CA PHE A 64 13.81 -0.99 -10.90
C PHE A 64 13.88 -2.48 -10.50
N HIS A 65 12.78 -3.22 -10.68
CA HIS A 65 12.68 -4.64 -10.33
C HIS A 65 12.85 -5.57 -11.54
N LEU A 66 12.25 -5.22 -12.68
CA LEU A 66 12.29 -6.07 -13.89
C LEU A 66 13.60 -5.95 -14.68
N GLY A 67 14.32 -4.84 -14.52
CA GLY A 67 15.34 -4.38 -15.47
C GLY A 67 14.71 -3.72 -16.71
N GLU A 68 15.47 -2.84 -17.38
CA GLU A 68 14.97 -2.05 -18.52
C GLU A 68 14.42 -2.90 -19.66
N GLU A 69 15.20 -3.86 -20.15
CA GLU A 69 14.84 -4.69 -21.32
C GLU A 69 13.52 -5.46 -21.12
N ARG A 70 13.33 -6.03 -19.92
CA ARG A 70 12.10 -6.75 -19.60
C ARG A 70 10.95 -5.79 -19.38
N TYR A 71 11.17 -4.65 -18.72
CA TYR A 71 10.12 -3.66 -18.53
C TYR A 71 9.61 -3.14 -19.88
N GLU A 72 10.50 -2.77 -20.79
CA GLU A 72 10.13 -2.26 -22.13
C GLU A 72 9.33 -3.30 -22.94
N SER A 73 9.70 -4.59 -22.84
CA SER A 73 9.05 -5.66 -23.59
C SER A 73 7.80 -6.25 -22.92
N GLN A 74 7.73 -6.27 -21.59
CA GLN A 74 6.74 -7.04 -20.83
C GLN A 74 6.06 -6.26 -19.69
N GLY A 75 6.52 -5.06 -19.33
CA GLY A 75 6.02 -4.33 -18.15
C GLY A 75 4.51 -4.11 -18.18
N ALA A 76 3.97 -3.64 -19.31
CA ALA A 76 2.53 -3.46 -19.50
C ALA A 76 1.76 -4.79 -19.45
N LEU A 77 2.27 -5.84 -20.11
CA LEU A 77 1.63 -7.16 -20.15
C LEU A 77 1.57 -7.80 -18.76
N LEU A 78 2.64 -7.67 -17.97
CA LEU A 78 2.69 -8.17 -16.60
C LEU A 78 1.72 -7.40 -15.70
N ALA A 79 1.67 -6.07 -15.82
CA ALA A 79 0.71 -5.25 -15.06
C ALA A 79 -0.75 -5.62 -15.39
N GLU A 80 -1.09 -5.81 -16.67
CA GLU A 80 -2.41 -6.28 -17.10
C GLU A 80 -2.72 -7.68 -16.57
N GLN A 81 -1.77 -8.62 -16.67
CA GLN A 81 -1.92 -9.98 -16.14
C GLN A 81 -2.17 -9.97 -14.63
N ALA A 82 -1.45 -9.15 -13.86
CA ALA A 82 -1.67 -9.00 -12.43
C ALA A 82 -3.10 -8.51 -12.12
N ALA A 83 -3.59 -7.52 -12.87
CA ALA A 83 -4.94 -7.00 -12.71
C ALA A 83 -6.03 -8.04 -13.09
N LEU A 84 -5.82 -8.80 -14.17
CA LEU A 84 -6.72 -9.88 -14.58
C LEU A 84 -6.81 -11.00 -13.53
N ILE A 85 -5.68 -11.37 -12.91
CA ILE A 85 -5.66 -12.39 -11.86
C ILE A 85 -6.46 -11.91 -10.63
N ALA A 86 -6.21 -10.68 -10.17
CA ALA A 86 -6.95 -10.11 -9.04
C ALA A 86 -8.44 -9.96 -9.34
N ASN A 87 -8.81 -9.45 -10.53
CA ASN A 87 -10.19 -9.32 -10.98
C ASN A 87 -10.91 -10.67 -11.02
N LYS A 88 -10.25 -11.73 -11.51
CA LYS A 88 -10.82 -13.07 -11.51
C LYS A 88 -11.01 -13.62 -10.09
N ALA A 89 -10.07 -13.37 -9.18
CA ALA A 89 -10.22 -13.77 -7.78
C ALA A 89 -11.40 -13.07 -7.12
N ALA A 90 -11.53 -11.75 -7.30
CA ALA A 90 -12.64 -10.94 -6.79
C ALA A 90 -14.00 -11.39 -7.35
N ASN A 91 -14.11 -11.63 -8.67
CA ASN A 91 -15.35 -12.08 -9.31
C ASN A 91 -15.81 -13.48 -8.87
N ASN A 92 -14.87 -14.34 -8.43
CA ASN A 92 -15.19 -15.67 -7.92
C ASN A 92 -15.50 -15.67 -6.40
N ALA A 93 -15.30 -14.54 -5.71
CA ALA A 93 -15.59 -14.42 -4.29
C ALA A 93 -17.10 -14.50 -4.02
N LYS A 94 -17.47 -14.99 -2.83
CA LYS A 94 -18.88 -15.05 -2.40
C LYS A 94 -19.41 -13.69 -1.97
N GLN A 95 -18.51 -12.82 -1.53
CA GLN A 95 -18.76 -11.44 -1.14
C GLN A 95 -18.28 -10.49 -2.24
N ASN A 96 -18.80 -9.26 -2.23
CA ASN A 96 -18.30 -8.21 -3.11
C ASN A 96 -16.90 -7.77 -2.66
N VAL A 97 -15.90 -7.98 -3.51
CA VAL A 97 -14.50 -7.57 -3.29
C VAL A 97 -14.12 -6.58 -4.39
N LEU A 98 -13.56 -5.44 -3.99
CA LEU A 98 -13.04 -4.45 -4.92
C LEU A 98 -11.57 -4.74 -5.25
N VAL A 99 -11.16 -4.42 -6.47
CA VAL A 99 -9.78 -4.54 -6.91
C VAL A 99 -9.12 -3.16 -7.01
N ALA A 100 -8.07 -2.94 -6.24
CA ALA A 100 -7.23 -1.75 -6.29
C ALA A 100 -6.08 -1.93 -7.28
N GLY A 101 -6.02 -1.07 -8.30
CA GLY A 101 -4.83 -0.92 -9.15
C GLY A 101 -3.70 -0.29 -8.36
N SER A 102 -2.47 -0.76 -8.58
CA SER A 102 -1.28 -0.33 -7.86
C SER A 102 -0.40 0.56 -8.74
N LEU A 103 -0.12 1.76 -8.25
CA LEU A 103 0.93 2.65 -8.74
C LEU A 103 2.04 2.74 -7.68
N PRO A 104 3.12 1.94 -7.82
CA PRO A 104 4.22 1.87 -6.86
C PRO A 104 5.25 2.98 -7.08
N PRO A 105 6.28 3.13 -6.23
CA PRO A 105 7.42 4.00 -6.51
C PRO A 105 8.18 3.50 -7.75
N ALA A 106 8.29 4.34 -8.77
CA ALA A 106 8.91 3.96 -10.05
C ALA A 106 10.41 3.65 -9.95
N PHE A 107 11.10 4.21 -8.94
CA PHE A 107 12.55 4.14 -8.74
C PHE A 107 12.96 3.37 -7.47
N GLY A 108 12.08 2.49 -6.99
CA GLY A 108 12.29 1.70 -5.79
C GLY A 108 11.78 2.37 -4.52
N SER A 109 11.35 1.54 -3.56
CA SER A 109 10.77 2.00 -2.30
C SER A 109 11.80 2.78 -1.47
N TYR A 110 11.35 3.84 -0.80
CA TYR A 110 12.15 4.62 0.16
C TYR A 110 13.38 5.31 -0.45
N ARG A 111 13.42 5.51 -1.77
CA ARG A 111 14.51 6.15 -2.49
C ARG A 111 14.06 7.42 -3.22
N PRO A 112 13.55 8.44 -2.48
CA PRO A 112 13.16 9.70 -3.09
C PRO A 112 14.36 10.42 -3.75
N ASP A 113 15.58 10.08 -3.36
CA ASP A 113 16.83 10.58 -3.96
C ASP A 113 17.08 10.08 -5.40
N LEU A 114 16.40 9.01 -5.82
CA LEU A 114 16.50 8.47 -7.18
C LEU A 114 15.38 8.94 -8.11
N PHE A 115 14.43 9.74 -7.60
CA PHE A 115 13.20 10.04 -8.33
C PHE A 115 13.45 10.98 -9.52
N GLU A 116 12.89 10.62 -10.68
CA GLU A 116 12.94 11.44 -11.90
C GLU A 116 11.51 11.63 -12.44
N SER A 117 10.96 12.84 -12.29
CA SER A 117 9.55 13.15 -12.59
C SER A 117 9.04 12.70 -13.97
N GLU A 118 9.73 13.06 -15.05
CA GLU A 118 9.26 12.77 -16.43
C GLU A 118 9.24 11.27 -16.71
N ARG A 119 10.28 10.57 -16.24
CA ARG A 119 10.41 9.13 -16.41
C ARG A 119 9.44 8.37 -15.51
N ALA A 120 9.24 8.83 -14.27
CA ALA A 120 8.21 8.32 -13.37
C ALA A 120 6.82 8.42 -14.01
N PHE A 121 6.47 9.56 -14.60
CA PHE A 121 5.19 9.72 -15.29
C PHE A 121 5.01 8.67 -16.38
N THR A 122 6.03 8.44 -17.21
CA THR A 122 5.99 7.44 -18.29
C THR A 122 5.79 6.03 -17.75
N ILE A 123 6.51 5.67 -16.68
CA ILE A 123 6.40 4.34 -16.05
C ILE A 123 5.01 4.14 -15.45
N LEU A 124 4.57 5.08 -14.63
CA LEU A 124 3.29 5.00 -13.92
C LEU A 124 2.10 5.08 -14.88
N ASN A 125 2.18 5.86 -15.95
CA ASN A 125 1.14 5.90 -16.98
C ASN A 125 1.03 4.57 -17.75
N THR A 126 2.15 3.86 -17.95
CA THR A 126 2.13 2.51 -18.54
C THR A 126 1.37 1.54 -17.64
N LEU A 127 1.69 1.53 -16.35
CA LEU A 127 0.98 0.72 -15.36
C LEU A 127 -0.50 1.09 -15.25
N TYR A 128 -0.80 2.39 -15.25
CA TYR A 128 -2.17 2.90 -15.23
C TYR A 128 -2.99 2.33 -16.39
N ASN A 129 -2.50 2.51 -17.62
CA ASN A 129 -3.22 2.07 -18.82
C ASN A 129 -3.43 0.55 -18.87
N ALA A 130 -2.43 -0.22 -18.45
CA ALA A 130 -2.49 -1.68 -18.46
C ALA A 130 -3.54 -2.27 -17.49
N GLN A 131 -3.75 -1.65 -16.33
CA GLN A 131 -4.67 -2.19 -15.31
C GLN A 131 -6.07 -1.57 -15.40
N ASN A 132 -6.24 -0.40 -16.06
CA ASN A 132 -7.45 0.42 -15.96
C ASN A 132 -8.74 -0.27 -16.44
N LEU A 133 -8.74 -1.37 -17.19
CA LEU A 133 -9.99 -2.06 -17.55
C LEU A 133 -10.41 -3.12 -16.52
N HIS A 134 -9.56 -3.43 -15.53
CA HIS A 134 -9.71 -4.59 -14.65
C HIS A 134 -9.77 -4.27 -13.16
N VAL A 135 -9.62 -2.98 -12.80
CA VAL A 135 -9.61 -2.50 -11.41
C VAL A 135 -10.82 -1.62 -11.11
N ASP A 136 -11.23 -1.52 -9.85
CA ASP A 136 -12.37 -0.70 -9.41
C ASP A 136 -11.94 0.67 -8.88
N LEU A 137 -10.71 0.76 -8.38
CA LEU A 137 -10.11 1.95 -7.79
C LEU A 137 -8.59 1.98 -8.00
N TRP A 138 -7.97 3.12 -7.71
CA TRP A 138 -6.52 3.30 -7.79
C TRP A 138 -5.90 3.57 -6.44
N LEU A 139 -4.75 2.95 -6.20
CA LEU A 139 -3.90 3.14 -5.04
C LEU A 139 -2.49 3.50 -5.51
N GLY A 140 -2.13 4.79 -5.41
CA GLY A 140 -0.74 5.21 -5.42
C GLY A 140 -0.13 4.88 -4.08
N GLU A 141 0.85 3.99 -4.02
CA GLU A 141 1.34 3.44 -2.76
C GLU A 141 2.83 3.67 -2.50
N THR A 142 3.21 3.70 -1.23
CA THR A 142 4.59 3.89 -0.76
C THR A 142 5.21 5.21 -1.25
N ILE A 143 4.40 6.28 -1.32
CA ILE A 143 4.81 7.59 -1.80
C ILE A 143 5.79 8.22 -0.81
N SER A 144 7.03 8.45 -1.26
CA SER A 144 8.16 8.86 -0.42
C SER A 144 8.43 10.36 -0.43
N SER A 145 7.85 11.11 -1.39
CA SER A 145 8.03 12.56 -1.54
C SER A 145 6.77 13.26 -2.05
N ILE A 146 6.73 14.59 -1.92
CA ILE A 146 5.66 15.41 -2.52
C ILE A 146 5.71 15.32 -4.05
N GLU A 147 6.91 15.29 -4.63
CA GLU A 147 7.12 15.19 -6.07
C GLU A 147 6.52 13.89 -6.65
N GLU A 148 6.75 12.75 -5.98
CA GLU A 148 6.13 11.47 -6.33
C GLU A 148 4.59 11.56 -6.31
N ALA A 149 4.03 12.19 -5.26
CA ALA A 149 2.59 12.36 -5.12
C ALA A 149 1.99 13.19 -6.27
N GLN A 150 2.66 14.26 -6.69
CA GLN A 150 2.23 15.11 -7.79
C GLN A 150 2.27 14.41 -9.14
N VAL A 151 3.29 13.58 -9.38
CA VAL A 151 3.37 12.77 -10.61
C VAL A 151 2.26 11.72 -10.63
N MET A 152 2.04 10.99 -9.53
CA MET A 152 0.93 10.03 -9.43
C MET A 152 -0.43 10.72 -9.63
N ALA A 153 -0.62 11.91 -9.03
CA ALA A 153 -1.85 12.69 -9.22
C ALA A 153 -2.04 13.14 -10.67
N SER A 154 -0.94 13.45 -11.38
CA SER A 154 -0.96 13.80 -12.80
C SER A 154 -1.37 12.61 -13.67
N VAL A 155 -0.87 11.40 -13.39
CA VAL A 155 -1.28 10.16 -14.07
C VAL A 155 -2.76 9.87 -13.83
N LEU A 156 -3.23 10.05 -12.59
CA LEU A 156 -4.60 9.73 -12.17
C LEU A 156 -5.62 10.84 -12.47
N LYS A 157 -5.20 12.00 -12.99
CA LYS A 157 -6.05 13.18 -13.22
C LYS A 157 -7.29 12.90 -14.07
N GLY A 158 -7.18 12.01 -15.05
CA GLY A 158 -8.27 11.63 -15.96
C GLY A 158 -9.06 10.39 -15.53
N SER A 159 -8.71 9.77 -14.40
CA SER A 159 -9.39 8.58 -13.90
C SER A 159 -10.84 8.91 -13.52
N THR A 160 -11.78 8.07 -13.93
CA THR A 160 -13.18 8.12 -13.46
C THR A 160 -13.41 7.31 -12.19
N LYS A 161 -12.37 6.65 -11.69
CA LYS A 161 -12.40 5.78 -10.50
C LYS A 161 -11.86 6.51 -9.28
N PRO A 162 -12.25 6.10 -8.06
CA PRO A 162 -11.67 6.64 -6.83
C PRO A 162 -10.15 6.45 -6.80
N CYS A 163 -9.42 7.52 -6.45
CA CYS A 163 -7.96 7.48 -6.32
C CYS A 163 -7.54 7.73 -4.86
N TYR A 164 -6.73 6.81 -4.35
CA TYR A 164 -6.16 6.83 -3.02
C TYR A 164 -4.65 6.99 -3.10
N TYR A 165 -4.07 7.73 -2.15
CA TYR A 165 -2.65 8.02 -2.09
C TYR A 165 -2.11 7.61 -0.73
N ALA A 166 -1.28 6.58 -0.69
CA ALA A 166 -0.66 6.05 0.52
C ALA A 166 0.79 6.52 0.62
N PHE A 167 1.05 7.35 1.62
CA PHE A 167 2.36 7.90 1.92
C PHE A 167 3.16 6.97 2.83
N THR A 168 4.46 6.88 2.60
CA THR A 168 5.39 6.22 3.51
C THR A 168 6.16 7.25 4.32
N LEU A 169 6.33 6.96 5.60
CA LEU A 169 6.81 7.89 6.61
C LEU A 169 8.25 7.57 7.01
N SER A 170 8.96 8.58 7.51
CA SER A 170 10.14 8.33 8.33
C SER A 170 9.78 7.42 9.51
N ASP A 171 10.67 6.50 9.87
CA ASP A 171 10.45 5.61 11.03
C ASP A 171 10.80 6.32 12.37
N GLU A 172 11.15 7.60 12.34
CA GLU A 172 11.37 8.42 13.53
C GLU A 172 10.05 8.89 14.14
N VAL A 173 9.88 8.64 15.44
CA VAL A 173 8.72 9.11 16.21
C VAL A 173 8.96 10.56 16.65
N THR A 174 8.26 11.48 16.00
CA THR A 174 8.38 12.93 16.19
C THR A 174 7.01 13.57 16.44
N GLU A 175 6.98 14.84 16.87
CA GLU A 175 5.72 15.60 17.05
C GLU A 175 5.05 15.97 15.72
N GLN A 176 5.78 15.91 14.61
CA GLN A 176 5.27 16.13 13.26
C GLN A 176 5.78 15.02 12.35
N ALA A 177 4.88 14.31 11.70
CA ALA A 177 5.24 13.23 10.80
C ALA A 177 5.88 13.78 9.52
N THR A 178 6.93 13.09 9.06
CA THR A 178 7.62 13.40 7.81
C THR A 178 7.55 12.21 6.85
N LEU A 179 7.58 12.51 5.55
CA LEU A 179 7.80 11.53 4.51
C LEU A 179 9.26 11.02 4.56
N ARG A 180 9.55 9.95 3.82
CA ARG A 180 10.93 9.44 3.66
C ARG A 180 11.88 10.46 3.01
N SER A 181 11.36 11.46 2.28
CA SER A 181 12.13 12.60 1.75
C SER A 181 12.51 13.65 2.81
N GLY A 182 11.93 13.57 4.01
CA GLY A 182 12.07 14.59 5.07
C GLY A 182 11.04 15.71 5.01
N GLU A 183 10.20 15.76 3.96
CA GLU A 183 9.11 16.72 3.84
C GLU A 183 8.00 16.43 4.85
N LEU A 184 7.32 17.48 5.36
CA LEU A 184 6.22 17.31 6.32
C LEU A 184 5.01 16.65 5.66
N VAL A 185 4.35 15.74 6.37
CA VAL A 185 3.07 15.15 5.95
C VAL A 185 2.03 16.25 5.71
N THR A 186 2.00 17.30 6.54
CA THR A 186 1.05 18.41 6.37
C THR A 186 1.20 19.14 5.04
N ASP A 187 2.43 19.27 4.55
CA ASP A 187 2.74 19.94 3.29
C ASP A 187 2.32 19.05 2.11
N ALA A 188 2.65 17.75 2.19
CA ALA A 188 2.23 16.76 1.21
C ALA A 188 0.70 16.69 1.06
N ILE A 189 -0.03 16.67 2.18
CA ILE A 189 -1.50 16.64 2.17
C ILE A 189 -2.05 17.96 1.61
N THR A 190 -1.45 19.09 1.95
CA THR A 190 -1.88 20.40 1.43
C THR A 190 -1.76 20.44 -0.09
N VAL A 191 -0.62 20.03 -0.64
CA VAL A 191 -0.37 19.97 -2.08
C VAL A 191 -1.31 18.97 -2.77
N LEU A 192 -1.54 17.81 -2.16
CA LEU A 192 -2.42 16.79 -2.73
C LEU A 192 -3.87 17.26 -2.79
N LEU A 193 -4.36 17.99 -1.79
CA LEU A 193 -5.74 18.50 -1.73
C LEU A 193 -6.05 19.59 -2.78
N GLU A 194 -5.03 20.16 -3.42
CA GLU A 194 -5.18 21.05 -4.58
C GLU A 194 -5.45 20.28 -5.88
N GLN A 195 -5.17 18.97 -5.89
CA GLN A 195 -5.41 18.12 -7.04
C GLN A 195 -6.88 17.68 -7.13
N GLN A 196 -7.26 17.21 -8.32
CA GLN A 196 -8.59 16.65 -8.56
C GLN A 196 -8.63 15.15 -8.23
N ASN A 197 -9.83 14.62 -7.99
CA ASN A 197 -10.09 13.19 -7.80
C ASN A 197 -9.37 12.54 -6.60
N ILE A 198 -9.16 13.26 -5.50
CA ILE A 198 -8.61 12.70 -4.26
C ILE A 198 -9.74 12.07 -3.44
N ALA A 199 -9.90 10.75 -3.52
CA ALA A 199 -10.92 10.02 -2.77
C ALA A 199 -10.44 9.61 -1.36
N GLY A 200 -9.13 9.54 -1.15
CA GLY A 200 -8.56 9.12 0.12
C GLY A 200 -7.05 9.32 0.25
N ILE A 201 -6.60 9.44 1.50
CA ILE A 201 -5.23 9.71 1.91
C ILE A 201 -4.87 8.69 2.98
N PHE A 202 -3.91 7.82 2.67
CA PHE A 202 -3.53 6.68 3.48
C PHE A 202 -2.07 6.78 3.91
N PHE A 203 -1.67 5.91 4.85
CA PHE A 203 -0.29 5.73 5.27
C PHE A 203 0.07 4.25 5.25
N ASN A 204 1.19 3.92 4.61
CA ASN A 204 1.63 2.53 4.45
C ASN A 204 3.14 2.34 4.48
N CYS A 205 3.56 1.08 4.42
CA CYS A 205 4.96 0.67 4.29
C CYS A 205 5.90 1.29 5.34
N SER A 206 5.35 1.63 6.50
CA SER A 206 6.03 2.25 7.63
C SER A 206 5.82 1.40 8.88
N ILE A 207 6.55 1.69 9.95
CA ILE A 207 6.29 1.04 11.24
C ILE A 207 4.92 1.51 11.79
N PRO A 208 4.15 0.67 12.50
CA PRO A 208 2.83 1.06 12.99
C PRO A 208 2.79 2.32 13.85
N GLU A 209 3.84 2.55 14.64
CA GLU A 209 3.96 3.62 15.63
C GLU A 209 3.92 5.02 15.00
N VAL A 210 4.47 5.20 13.80
CA VAL A 210 4.56 6.53 13.17
C VAL A 210 3.28 6.94 12.45
N ILE A 211 2.37 5.98 12.17
CA ILE A 211 1.12 6.26 11.44
C ILE A 211 0.15 7.10 12.26
N GLU A 212 0.14 6.94 13.59
CA GLU A 212 -0.74 7.72 14.46
C GLU A 212 -0.53 9.23 14.28
N GLN A 213 0.74 9.69 14.34
CA GLN A 213 1.03 11.11 14.19
C GLN A 213 0.65 11.63 12.80
N ALA A 214 0.90 10.85 11.74
CA ALA A 214 0.52 11.23 10.38
C ALA A 214 -1.00 11.37 10.19
N LEU A 215 -1.81 10.52 10.83
CA LEU A 215 -3.27 10.65 10.87
C LEU A 215 -3.71 11.90 11.63
N ARG A 216 -3.07 12.24 12.75
CA ARG A 216 -3.34 13.47 13.51
C ARG A 216 -3.04 14.72 12.67
N ASP A 217 -1.86 14.75 12.04
CA ASP A 217 -1.41 15.85 11.18
C ASP A 217 -2.35 16.03 9.99
N THR A 218 -2.76 14.93 9.37
CA THR A 218 -3.72 14.95 8.25
C THR A 218 -5.08 15.49 8.67
N ASN A 219 -5.63 15.04 9.81
CA ASN A 219 -6.91 15.55 10.33
C ASN A 219 -6.86 17.05 10.64
N ASN A 220 -5.72 17.56 11.13
CA ASN A 220 -5.53 18.99 11.37
C ASN A 220 -5.62 19.78 10.06
N VAL A 221 -4.94 19.31 9.00
CA VAL A 221 -5.01 19.94 7.66
C VAL A 221 -6.43 19.90 7.10
N LEU A 222 -7.09 18.73 7.14
CA LEU A 222 -8.43 18.54 6.61
C LEU A 222 -9.46 19.43 7.32
N THR A 223 -9.36 19.54 8.64
CA THR A 223 -10.23 20.41 9.46
C THR A 223 -10.01 21.87 9.12
N LYS A 224 -8.75 22.32 9.04
CA LYS A 224 -8.39 23.70 8.68
C LYS A 224 -8.88 24.09 7.29
N GLN A 225 -8.82 23.17 6.34
CA GLN A 225 -9.28 23.40 4.96
C GLN A 225 -10.75 23.05 4.71
N ASN A 226 -11.48 22.58 5.73
CA ASN A 226 -12.86 22.09 5.64
C ASN A 226 -13.06 21.06 4.49
N LYS A 227 -12.11 20.14 4.35
CA LYS A 227 -12.12 19.05 3.36
C LYS A 227 -12.55 17.74 4.02
N LYS A 228 -13.19 16.86 3.25
CA LYS A 228 -13.53 15.49 3.67
C LYS A 228 -12.98 14.51 2.66
N VAL A 229 -12.05 13.67 3.10
CA VAL A 229 -11.46 12.57 2.32
C VAL A 229 -11.48 11.31 3.19
N THR A 230 -11.40 10.14 2.55
CA THR A 230 -11.27 8.88 3.29
C THR A 230 -9.86 8.75 3.85
N LEU A 231 -9.73 8.40 5.13
CA LEU A 231 -8.42 8.09 5.72
C LEU A 231 -8.25 6.57 5.79
N GLY A 232 -7.01 6.12 5.66
CA GLY A 232 -6.67 4.71 5.71
C GLY A 232 -5.25 4.46 6.21
N ALA A 233 -5.00 3.25 6.67
CA ALA A 233 -3.72 2.87 7.27
C ALA A 233 -3.46 1.37 7.05
N PHE A 234 -2.24 1.05 6.60
CA PHE A 234 -1.81 -0.34 6.40
C PHE A 234 -0.29 -0.44 6.54
N ALA A 235 0.17 -0.74 7.75
CA ALA A 235 1.59 -0.72 8.12
C ALA A 235 2.32 -2.04 7.82
N ASN A 236 3.65 -2.02 8.00
CA ASN A 236 4.45 -3.23 8.04
C ASN A 236 4.21 -4.00 9.36
N SER A 237 4.50 -5.30 9.36
CA SER A 237 4.42 -6.14 10.55
C SER A 237 5.64 -6.01 11.46
N PHE A 238 6.60 -5.13 11.18
CA PHE A 238 7.86 -5.12 11.91
C PHE A 238 8.24 -3.74 12.42
N THR A 239 8.88 -3.75 13.59
CA THR A 239 9.46 -2.58 14.24
C THR A 239 10.99 -2.70 14.27
N PRO A 240 11.74 -1.60 14.13
CA PRO A 240 13.17 -1.59 14.40
C PRO A 240 13.36 -1.91 15.88
N ILE A 241 14.14 -2.94 16.22
CA ILE A 241 14.55 -3.14 17.62
C ILE A 241 15.46 -1.96 18.00
N SER A 242 15.15 -1.32 19.13
CA SER A 242 15.91 -0.17 19.64
C SER A 242 17.41 -0.49 19.74
N SER A 243 18.24 0.50 19.43
CA SER A 243 19.71 0.44 19.34
C SER A 243 20.43 0.29 20.70
N ALA A 244 19.87 -0.48 21.63
CA ALA A 244 20.46 -0.77 22.94
C ALA A 244 21.29 -2.07 22.98
N HIS A 245 21.70 -2.62 21.83
CA HIS A 245 22.60 -3.77 21.77
C HIS A 245 23.96 -3.44 21.16
N LYS A 246 24.99 -3.89 21.87
CA LYS A 246 26.39 -3.48 21.76
C LYS A 246 26.99 -3.78 20.40
N ALA A 247 27.97 -2.94 20.04
CA ALA A 247 28.77 -2.99 18.84
C ALA A 247 29.36 -4.39 18.57
N ASN A 248 29.28 -4.75 17.29
CA ASN A 248 29.86 -5.90 16.58
C ASN A 248 28.96 -7.14 16.59
N GLU A 249 28.36 -7.38 15.41
CA GLU A 249 27.38 -8.42 15.05
C GLU A 249 25.93 -8.08 15.44
N ALA A 250 25.20 -7.41 14.56
CA ALA A 250 23.74 -7.44 14.60
C ALA A 250 23.16 -7.21 13.21
N VAL A 251 22.68 -8.29 12.60
CA VAL A 251 21.47 -8.22 11.77
C VAL A 251 20.46 -7.44 12.61
N GLN A 252 19.90 -6.34 12.11
CA GLN A 252 18.79 -5.69 12.79
C GLN A 252 17.67 -6.72 12.86
N ASP A 253 17.51 -7.36 14.02
CA ASP A 253 16.40 -8.24 14.27
C ASP A 253 15.13 -7.39 14.20
N TYR A 254 14.26 -7.73 13.27
CA TYR A 254 12.94 -7.14 13.14
C TYR A 254 12.01 -7.93 14.06
N ARG A 255 11.30 -7.26 14.97
CA ARG A 255 10.21 -7.94 15.71
C ARG A 255 9.01 -8.03 14.79
N ASP A 256 8.67 -9.22 14.31
CA ASP A 256 7.39 -9.46 13.66
C ASP A 256 6.26 -9.35 14.70
N LEU A 257 5.25 -8.55 14.39
CA LEU A 257 4.03 -8.37 15.17
C LEU A 257 3.10 -9.54 14.93
N SER A 258 2.52 -10.05 16.00
CA SER A 258 1.40 -10.98 15.93
C SER A 258 0.12 -10.29 15.45
N PRO A 259 -0.90 -11.05 14.99
CA PRO A 259 -2.21 -10.51 14.64
C PRO A 259 -2.84 -9.63 15.74
N ASP A 260 -2.72 -10.03 17.01
CA ASP A 260 -3.30 -9.29 18.13
C ASP A 260 -2.55 -7.98 18.40
N GLU A 261 -1.22 -7.98 18.30
CA GLU A 261 -0.41 -6.76 18.47
C GLU A 261 -0.67 -5.76 17.34
N TYR A 262 -0.76 -6.23 16.10
CA TYR A 262 -1.10 -5.39 14.95
C TYR A 262 -2.52 -4.79 15.08
N LEU A 263 -3.47 -5.57 15.59
CA LEU A 263 -4.84 -5.13 15.81
C LEU A 263 -4.95 -3.94 16.79
N GLU A 264 -4.09 -3.87 17.82
CA GLU A 264 -4.11 -2.73 18.74
C GLU A 264 -3.73 -1.42 18.04
N PHE A 265 -2.76 -1.44 17.12
CA PHE A 265 -2.46 -0.27 16.28
C PHE A 265 -3.62 0.07 15.34
N ALA A 266 -4.25 -0.93 14.71
CA ALA A 266 -5.41 -0.71 13.85
C ALA A 266 -6.58 -0.03 14.59
N LYS A 267 -6.84 -0.41 15.85
CA LYS A 267 -7.84 0.26 16.71
C LYS A 267 -7.49 1.73 16.94
N GLN A 268 -6.22 2.04 17.20
CA GLN A 268 -5.75 3.41 17.37
C GLN A 268 -5.94 4.23 16.09
N TRP A 269 -5.53 3.71 14.93
CA TRP A 269 -5.75 4.38 13.65
C TRP A 269 -7.22 4.65 13.37
N HIS A 270 -8.10 3.70 13.68
CA HIS A 270 -9.55 3.89 13.53
C HIS A 270 -10.10 4.99 14.44
N SER A 271 -9.62 5.07 15.68
CA SER A 271 -10.01 6.15 16.60
C SER A 271 -9.62 7.54 16.08
N LEU A 272 -8.62 7.61 15.19
CA LEU A 272 -8.16 8.81 14.49
C LEU A 272 -8.82 8.99 13.11
N GLY A 273 -9.85 8.21 12.79
CA GLY A 273 -10.68 8.37 11.61
C GLY A 273 -10.27 7.54 10.39
N ALA A 274 -9.26 6.68 10.50
CA ALA A 274 -8.97 5.70 9.45
C ALA A 274 -10.16 4.71 9.30
N ASN A 275 -10.71 4.61 8.10
CA ASN A 275 -11.85 3.74 7.80
C ASN A 275 -11.54 2.70 6.71
N ILE A 276 -10.35 2.74 6.13
CA ILE A 276 -9.80 1.67 5.30
C ILE A 276 -8.53 1.18 6.00
N ILE A 277 -8.54 -0.06 6.49
CA ILE A 277 -7.44 -0.63 7.26
C ILE A 277 -7.04 -1.97 6.64
N GLY A 278 -5.75 -2.17 6.42
CA GLY A 278 -5.20 -3.42 5.90
C GLY A 278 -3.79 -3.67 6.43
N GLY A 279 -2.93 -4.26 5.62
CA GLY A 279 -1.52 -4.40 5.93
C GLY A 279 -0.58 -4.31 4.74
N CYS A 280 0.69 -4.08 5.05
CA CYS A 280 1.79 -4.01 4.10
C CYS A 280 2.77 -5.16 4.35
N CYS A 281 4.09 -4.91 4.35
CA CYS A 281 5.08 -5.99 4.40
C CYS A 281 4.97 -6.83 5.68
N GLY A 282 4.74 -8.13 5.54
CA GLY A 282 4.70 -9.10 6.63
C GLY A 282 3.33 -9.30 7.27
N ILE A 283 2.33 -8.52 6.85
CA ILE A 283 0.93 -8.77 7.20
C ILE A 283 0.37 -9.85 6.27
N ASN A 284 -0.09 -10.95 6.86
CA ASN A 284 -0.58 -12.14 6.16
C ASN A 284 -2.08 -12.38 6.45
N PRO A 285 -2.72 -13.42 5.88
CA PRO A 285 -4.15 -13.66 6.08
C PRO A 285 -4.61 -13.73 7.53
N SER A 286 -3.82 -14.27 8.47
CA SER A 286 -4.24 -14.36 9.88
C SER A 286 -4.35 -12.98 10.57
N HIS A 287 -3.60 -11.99 10.08
CA HIS A 287 -3.75 -10.61 10.56
C HIS A 287 -5.04 -9.99 10.03
N ILE A 288 -5.34 -10.23 8.76
CA ILE A 288 -6.59 -9.75 8.13
C ILE A 288 -7.80 -10.36 8.84
N GLU A 289 -7.76 -11.64 9.18
CA GLU A 289 -8.81 -12.30 9.98
C GLU A 289 -9.03 -11.60 11.34
N ALA A 290 -7.96 -11.25 12.06
CA ALA A 290 -8.06 -10.53 13.33
C ALA A 290 -8.71 -9.15 13.16
N LEU A 291 -8.35 -8.41 12.10
CA LEU A 291 -8.99 -7.13 11.76
C LEU A 291 -10.48 -7.31 11.44
N VAL A 292 -10.84 -8.32 10.65
CA VAL A 292 -12.23 -8.61 10.29
C VAL A 292 -13.05 -9.00 11.52
N GLN A 293 -12.51 -9.85 12.40
CA GLN A 293 -13.19 -10.23 13.65
C GLN A 293 -13.45 -9.02 14.54
N TRP A 294 -12.46 -8.14 14.71
CA TRP A 294 -12.64 -6.91 15.47
C TRP A 294 -13.65 -5.97 14.82
N ARG A 295 -13.56 -5.72 13.50
CA ARG A 295 -14.52 -4.89 12.77
C ARG A 295 -15.95 -5.41 12.93
N ASN A 296 -16.16 -6.71 12.83
CA ASN A 296 -17.45 -7.35 13.06
C ASN A 296 -17.93 -7.22 14.52
N SER A 297 -17.03 -7.04 15.49
CA SER A 297 -17.41 -6.84 16.90
C SER A 297 -17.93 -5.43 17.18
N ILE A 298 -17.44 -4.42 16.45
CA ILE A 298 -17.84 -3.02 16.63
C ILE A 298 -18.97 -2.57 15.70
N GLU A 299 -19.26 -3.34 14.64
CA GLU A 299 -20.36 -3.08 13.70
C GLU A 299 -21.63 -3.87 14.00
N LYS A 300 -21.62 -4.75 15.01
CA LYS A 300 -22.84 -5.42 15.48
C LYS A 300 -23.81 -4.37 16.04
N PRO A 301 -25.11 -4.45 15.67
CA PRO A 301 -26.13 -3.49 16.10
C PRO A 301 -26.35 -3.46 17.61
#